data_AF-A0A1F6EYA7-F1
#
_entry.id   AF-A0A1F6EYA7-F1
#
_cell.length_a   1.000
_cell.length_b   1.000
_cell.length_c   1.000
_cell.angle_alpha   90.00
_cell.angle_beta   90.00
_cell.angle_gamma   90.00
#
_symmetry.space_group_name_H-M   'P 1'
#
loop_
_entity.id
_entity.type
_entity.pdbx_description
1 polymer ?
#
loop_
_entity_poly.entity_id
_entity_poly.type
_entity_poly.pdbx_seq_one_letter_code
_entity_poly.pdbx_strand_id
1 'polypeptide(L)'
;MSLVTRNALIALGITIALVGTVAFAINYLDQARIAELSTIEDQISIDALSLETQFSLLEAVPCDSIASSTTLSGELLTDLDNRLSYAENRLGSDDLQVIRLKKKYSLLEIRDYLITRRLALACGTKPVTVLYFYSNAGDCGDCDKAGYALSYLRDTYPTLRVYSFDYNLDLGALKTFIVVTKTQGPLPAFVINGKHFNGFTSLADLENQFPKGALASTTATSTKR
;
A
#
# COMPACT_ATOMS: atom_id res chain seq x y z
N MET A 1 -25.72 -47.32 26.46
CA MET A 1 -25.44 -45.87 26.34
C MET A 1 -26.70 -45.09 26.72
N SER A 2 -26.58 -44.08 27.58
CA SER A 2 -27.70 -43.20 27.95
C SER A 2 -28.22 -42.46 26.71
N LEU A 3 -29.54 -42.25 26.63
CA LEU A 3 -30.19 -41.54 25.52
C LEU A 3 -29.59 -40.13 25.31
N VAL A 4 -29.16 -39.50 26.41
CA VAL A 4 -28.50 -38.19 26.43
C VAL A 4 -27.13 -38.25 25.76
N THR A 5 -26.34 -39.30 26.05
CA THR A 5 -25.02 -39.50 25.44
C THR A 5 -25.14 -39.74 23.94
N ARG A 6 -26.16 -40.48 23.49
CA ARG A 6 -26.42 -40.72 22.06
C ARG A 6 -26.77 -39.42 21.33
N ASN A 7 -27.66 -38.61 21.91
CA ASN A 7 -28.07 -37.35 21.29
C ASN A 7 -26.93 -36.32 21.28
N ALA A 8 -26.09 -36.28 22.33
CA ALA A 8 -24.91 -35.42 22.37
C ALA A 8 -23.87 -35.79 21.29
N LEU A 9 -23.65 -37.08 21.05
CA LEU A 9 -22.75 -37.55 19.98
C LEU A 9 -23.28 -37.20 18.57
N ILE A 10 -24.59 -37.28 18.36
CA ILE A 10 -25.22 -36.88 17.09
C ILE A 10 -25.08 -35.36 16.86
N ALA A 11 -25.33 -34.55 17.88
CA ALA A 11 -25.18 -33.10 17.80
C ALA A 11 -23.71 -32.67 17.51
N LEU A 12 -22.74 -33.36 18.14
CA LEU A 12 -21.32 -33.16 17.86
C LEU A 12 -20.97 -33.51 16.40
N GLY A 13 -21.51 -34.61 15.87
CA GLY A 13 -21.28 -35.00 14.48
C GLY A 13 -21.81 -33.96 13.49
N ILE A 14 -23.01 -33.43 13.74
CA ILE A 14 -23.63 -32.40 12.88
C ILE A 14 -22.84 -31.08 12.93
N THR A 15 -22.38 -30.66 14.10
CA THR A 15 -21.57 -29.44 14.24
C THR A 15 -20.22 -29.55 13.55
N ILE A 16 -19.53 -30.70 13.66
CA ILE A 16 -18.28 -30.95 12.93
C ILE A 16 -18.51 -30.95 11.42
N ALA A 17 -19.60 -31.56 10.94
CA ALA A 17 -19.92 -31.58 9.51
C ALA A 17 -20.20 -30.17 8.96
N LEU A 18 -20.91 -29.32 9.72
CA LEU A 18 -21.19 -27.93 9.33
C LEU A 18 -19.93 -27.07 9.33
N VAL A 19 -19.10 -27.14 10.39
CA VAL A 19 -17.86 -26.36 10.44
C VAL A 19 -16.87 -26.83 9.37
N GLY A 20 -16.77 -28.14 9.15
CA GLY A 20 -15.91 -28.72 8.11
C GLY A 20 -16.32 -28.30 6.70
N THR A 21 -17.62 -28.26 6.39
CA THR A 21 -18.11 -27.82 5.07
C THR A 21 -17.85 -26.34 4.83
N VAL A 22 -18.07 -25.47 5.84
CA VAL A 22 -17.77 -24.03 5.73
C VAL A 22 -16.26 -23.79 5.58
N ALA A 23 -15.42 -24.44 6.39
CA ALA A 23 -13.97 -24.31 6.29
C ALA A 23 -13.42 -24.81 4.94
N PHE A 24 -13.96 -25.91 4.43
CA PHE A 24 -13.60 -26.44 3.12
C PHE A 24 -14.02 -25.48 1.99
N ALA A 25 -15.23 -24.93 2.04
CA ALA A 25 -15.72 -23.98 1.05
C ALA A 25 -14.89 -22.69 1.02
N ILE A 26 -14.51 -22.16 2.18
CA ILE A 26 -13.64 -20.98 2.29
C ILE A 26 -12.27 -21.28 1.66
N ASN A 27 -11.63 -22.38 2.03
CA ASN A 27 -10.31 -22.74 1.50
C ASN A 27 -10.34 -22.98 -0.02
N TYR A 28 -11.42 -23.59 -0.53
CA TYR A 28 -11.62 -23.80 -1.97
C TYR A 28 -11.79 -22.47 -2.72
N LEU A 29 -12.60 -21.54 -2.20
CA LEU A 29 -12.80 -20.22 -2.81
C LEU A 29 -11.55 -19.36 -2.74
N ASP A 30 -10.80 -19.42 -1.64
CA ASP A 30 -9.53 -18.71 -1.47
C ASP A 30 -8.53 -19.22 -2.51
N GLN A 31 -8.35 -20.54 -2.64
CA GLN A 31 -7.47 -21.14 -3.65
C GLN A 31 -7.87 -20.82 -5.09
N ALA A 32 -9.17 -20.78 -5.39
CA ALA A 32 -9.66 -20.43 -6.73
C ALA A 32 -9.38 -18.98 -7.10
N ARG A 33 -9.60 -18.02 -6.17
CA ARG A 33 -9.26 -16.60 -6.37
C ARG A 33 -7.76 -16.39 -6.51
N ILE A 34 -6.97 -17.24 -5.86
CA ILE A 34 -5.52 -17.20 -5.83
C ILE A 34 -4.89 -17.81 -7.11
N ALA A 35 -5.46 -18.89 -7.65
CA ALA A 35 -4.96 -19.55 -8.87
C ALA A 35 -5.04 -18.63 -10.10
N GLU A 36 -6.00 -17.71 -10.13
CA GLU A 36 -6.15 -16.67 -11.15
C GLU A 36 -5.01 -15.64 -11.12
N LEU A 37 -4.27 -15.52 -10.01
CA LEU A 37 -3.06 -14.67 -9.93
C LEU A 37 -1.78 -15.37 -10.42
N SER A 38 -1.81 -16.66 -10.79
CA SER A 38 -0.59 -17.42 -11.11
C SER A 38 -0.01 -17.14 -12.51
N THR A 39 -0.77 -16.59 -13.46
CA THR A 39 -0.39 -16.40 -14.88
C THR A 39 0.28 -15.04 -15.20
N ILE A 40 0.81 -14.34 -14.19
CA ILE A 40 1.29 -12.94 -14.30
C ILE A 40 2.82 -12.86 -14.44
N GLU A 41 3.42 -13.61 -15.36
CA GLU A 41 4.82 -13.37 -15.76
C GLU A 41 4.85 -12.72 -17.15
N ASP A 42 3.93 -13.12 -18.04
CA ASP A 42 3.72 -12.53 -19.38
C ASP A 42 2.92 -11.21 -19.38
N GLN A 43 2.26 -10.85 -18.28
CA GLN A 43 1.40 -9.66 -18.21
C GLN A 43 2.15 -8.38 -17.84
N ILE A 44 3.30 -8.49 -17.15
CA ILE A 44 4.09 -7.35 -16.68
C ILE A 44 4.70 -6.56 -17.87
N SER A 45 5.05 -7.25 -18.96
CA SER A 45 5.61 -6.65 -20.18
C SER A 45 4.57 -5.93 -21.03
N ILE A 46 3.37 -6.51 -21.18
CA ILE A 46 2.23 -5.87 -21.88
C ILE A 46 1.76 -4.64 -21.11
N ASP A 47 1.61 -4.77 -19.79
CA ASP A 47 1.20 -3.66 -18.94
C ASP A 47 2.27 -2.56 -18.94
N ALA A 48 3.57 -2.88 -18.81
CA ALA A 48 4.63 -1.88 -18.86
C ALA A 48 4.62 -1.05 -20.16
N LEU A 49 4.44 -1.69 -21.32
CA LEU A 49 4.41 -1.01 -22.61
C LEU A 49 3.13 -0.17 -22.81
N SER A 50 1.96 -0.70 -22.39
CA SER A 50 0.70 0.04 -22.39
C SER A 50 0.72 1.26 -21.45
N LEU A 51 1.42 1.11 -20.34
CA LEU A 51 1.60 2.13 -19.31
C LEU A 51 2.59 3.22 -19.77
N GLU A 52 3.61 2.89 -20.55
CA GLU A 52 4.48 3.88 -21.19
C GLU A 52 3.72 4.71 -22.24
N THR A 53 2.80 4.09 -22.99
CA THR A 53 1.94 4.81 -23.93
C THR A 53 0.99 5.78 -23.23
N GLN A 54 0.34 5.35 -22.14
CA GLN A 54 -0.50 6.23 -21.32
C GLN A 54 0.29 7.39 -20.69
N PHE A 55 1.57 7.16 -20.37
CA PHE A 55 2.44 8.20 -19.81
C PHE A 55 2.79 9.27 -20.85
N SER A 56 3.15 8.88 -22.08
CA SER A 56 3.34 9.82 -23.19
C SER A 56 2.07 10.62 -23.50
N LEU A 57 0.90 10.01 -23.33
CA LEU A 57 -0.38 10.71 -23.48
C LEU A 57 -0.63 11.71 -22.34
N LEU A 58 -0.34 11.35 -21.09
CA LEU A 58 -0.49 12.25 -19.93
C LEU A 58 0.45 13.46 -19.99
N GLU A 59 1.65 13.34 -20.59
CA GLU A 59 2.53 14.49 -20.87
C GLU A 59 1.89 15.50 -21.83
N ALA A 60 0.94 15.08 -22.66
CA ALA A 60 0.24 15.93 -23.62
C ALA A 60 -1.06 16.55 -23.05
N VAL A 61 -1.45 16.23 -21.82
CA VAL A 61 -2.70 16.69 -21.21
C VAL A 61 -2.53 18.05 -20.52
N PRO A 62 -3.48 19.00 -20.67
CA PRO A 62 -3.47 20.27 -19.94
C PRO A 62 -3.52 20.06 -18.42
N CYS A 63 -2.79 20.88 -17.66
CA CYS A 63 -2.68 20.80 -16.20
C CYS A 63 -4.03 20.77 -15.45
N ASP A 64 -5.11 21.30 -16.03
CA ASP A 64 -6.45 21.35 -15.41
C ASP A 64 -7.17 19.98 -15.34
N SER A 65 -6.90 19.08 -16.29
CA SER A 65 -7.53 17.74 -16.35
C SER A 65 -6.79 16.66 -15.54
N ILE A 66 -5.67 17.02 -14.92
CA ILE A 66 -4.75 16.09 -14.24
C ILE A 66 -5.13 15.86 -12.77
N ALA A 67 -5.83 16.81 -12.15
CA ALA A 67 -6.36 16.63 -10.80
C ALA A 67 -7.26 15.38 -10.73
N SER A 68 -8.09 15.15 -11.75
CA SER A 68 -9.03 14.02 -11.83
C SER A 68 -8.37 12.67 -12.16
N SER A 69 -7.24 12.66 -12.86
CA SER A 69 -6.51 11.41 -13.16
C SER A 69 -5.68 10.95 -11.97
N THR A 70 -5.08 11.89 -11.24
CA THR A 70 -4.29 11.61 -10.03
C THR A 70 -5.17 11.08 -8.89
N THR A 71 -6.45 11.47 -8.81
CA THR A 71 -7.41 10.90 -7.84
C THR A 71 -7.75 9.45 -8.17
N LEU A 72 -7.97 9.13 -9.45
CA LEU A 72 -8.29 7.77 -9.89
C LEU A 72 -7.14 6.79 -9.62
N SER A 73 -5.90 7.20 -9.87
CA SER A 73 -4.72 6.41 -9.52
C SER A 73 -4.59 6.21 -8.00
N GLY A 74 -4.97 7.21 -7.19
CA GLY A 74 -4.95 7.11 -5.73
C GLY A 74 -5.95 6.11 -5.16
N GLU A 75 -7.18 6.07 -5.70
CA GLU A 75 -8.20 5.10 -5.28
C GLU A 75 -7.76 3.66 -5.60
N LEU A 76 -7.19 3.45 -6.79
CA LEU A 76 -6.71 2.15 -7.23
C LEU A 76 -5.53 1.65 -6.38
N LEU A 77 -4.60 2.55 -6.03
CA LEU A 77 -3.51 2.26 -5.11
C LEU A 77 -4.04 1.95 -3.70
N THR A 78 -5.09 2.62 -3.25
CA THR A 78 -5.70 2.36 -1.93
C THR A 78 -6.41 1.00 -1.87
N ASP A 79 -7.13 0.60 -2.92
CA ASP A 79 -7.71 -0.76 -3.01
C ASP A 79 -6.63 -1.84 -3.02
N LEU A 80 -5.53 -1.63 -3.77
CA LEU A 80 -4.41 -2.56 -3.80
C LEU A 80 -3.69 -2.66 -2.45
N ASP A 81 -3.51 -1.54 -1.74
CA ASP A 81 -2.93 -1.49 -0.39
C ASP A 81 -3.77 -2.33 0.59
N ASN A 82 -5.09 -2.11 0.59
CA ASN A 82 -6.01 -2.86 1.46
C ASN A 82 -5.99 -4.37 1.16
N ARG A 83 -5.94 -4.76 -0.12
CA ARG A 83 -5.83 -6.17 -0.52
C ARG A 83 -4.50 -6.77 -0.12
N LEU A 84 -3.41 -6.02 -0.25
CA LEU A 84 -2.08 -6.46 0.16
C LEU A 84 -2.03 -6.66 1.68
N SER A 85 -2.50 -5.70 2.47
CA SER A 85 -2.56 -5.81 3.93
C SER A 85 -3.43 -6.99 4.37
N TYR A 86 -4.57 -7.23 3.71
CA TYR A 86 -5.39 -8.40 3.98
C TYR A 86 -4.65 -9.72 3.68
N ALA A 87 -3.96 -9.80 2.54
CA ALA A 87 -3.19 -10.98 2.15
C ALA A 87 -2.02 -11.25 3.10
N GLU A 88 -1.28 -10.21 3.49
CA GLU A 88 -0.19 -10.27 4.48
C GLU A 88 -0.67 -10.80 5.82
N ASN A 89 -1.80 -10.27 6.32
CA ASN A 89 -2.38 -10.71 7.59
C ASN A 89 -2.87 -12.16 7.55
N ARG A 90 -3.27 -12.66 6.37
CA ARG A 90 -3.86 -14.00 6.21
C ARG A 90 -2.83 -15.09 5.89
N LEU A 91 -1.89 -14.79 5.00
CA LEU A 91 -0.93 -15.74 4.44
C LEU A 91 0.49 -15.54 5.00
N GLY A 92 0.79 -14.35 5.54
CA GLY A 92 2.11 -13.96 6.02
C GLY A 92 2.93 -13.21 4.98
N SER A 93 3.85 -12.38 5.46
CA SER A 93 4.70 -11.49 4.64
C SER A 93 5.66 -12.23 3.69
N ASP A 94 5.98 -13.49 3.99
CA ASP A 94 6.93 -14.34 3.25
C ASP A 94 6.24 -15.27 2.23
N ASP A 95 4.91 -15.26 2.17
CA ASP A 95 4.18 -16.05 1.17
C ASP A 95 4.51 -15.56 -0.25
N LEU A 96 4.73 -16.50 -1.19
CA LEU A 96 5.13 -16.17 -2.55
C LEU A 96 4.13 -15.26 -3.27
N GLN A 97 2.85 -15.37 -2.96
CA GLN A 97 1.79 -14.57 -3.57
C GLN A 97 1.76 -13.16 -2.98
N VAL A 98 1.97 -13.06 -1.68
CA VAL A 98 2.15 -11.77 -0.99
C VAL A 98 3.37 -11.06 -1.54
N ILE A 99 4.51 -11.75 -1.68
CA ILE A 99 5.72 -11.19 -2.29
C ILE A 99 5.45 -10.73 -3.73
N ARG A 100 4.71 -11.52 -4.53
CA ARG A 100 4.33 -11.12 -5.89
C ARG A 100 3.48 -9.86 -5.91
N LEU A 101 2.50 -9.77 -5.01
CA LEU A 101 1.62 -8.60 -4.89
C LEU A 101 2.40 -7.37 -4.41
N LYS A 102 3.31 -7.51 -3.43
CA LYS A 102 4.24 -6.47 -3.00
C LYS A 102 5.05 -5.94 -4.16
N LYS A 103 5.67 -6.81 -4.97
CA LYS A 103 6.44 -6.39 -6.15
C LYS A 103 5.60 -5.56 -7.12
N LYS A 104 4.37 -6.01 -7.42
CA LYS A 104 3.45 -5.27 -8.29
C LYS A 104 3.08 -3.91 -7.69
N TYR A 105 2.71 -3.89 -6.41
CA TYR A 105 2.34 -2.69 -5.68
C TYR A 105 3.48 -1.67 -5.65
N SER A 106 4.68 -2.08 -5.26
CA SER A 106 5.87 -1.21 -5.23
C SER A 106 6.22 -0.63 -6.61
N LEU A 107 6.06 -1.39 -7.69
CA LEU A 107 6.27 -0.86 -9.05
C LEU A 107 5.25 0.23 -9.40
N LEU A 108 3.99 0.05 -9.03
CA LEU A 108 2.93 1.04 -9.26
C LEU A 108 3.17 2.31 -8.45
N GLU A 109 3.56 2.19 -7.18
CA GLU A 109 3.89 3.32 -6.32
C GLU A 109 5.12 4.11 -6.82
N ILE A 110 6.22 3.44 -7.19
CA ILE A 110 7.39 4.10 -7.79
C ILE A 110 6.96 4.91 -9.01
N ARG A 111 6.10 4.31 -9.85
CA ARG A 111 5.62 4.95 -11.07
C ARG A 111 4.73 6.16 -10.77
N ASP A 112 3.75 6.02 -9.89
CA ASP A 112 2.86 7.13 -9.50
C ASP A 112 3.65 8.29 -8.89
N TYR A 113 4.66 7.99 -8.07
CA TYR A 113 5.58 9.01 -7.55
C TYR A 113 6.35 9.74 -8.66
N LEU A 114 6.91 9.01 -9.64
CA LEU A 114 7.65 9.62 -10.74
C LEU A 114 6.75 10.50 -11.62
N ILE A 115 5.52 10.06 -11.87
CA ILE A 115 4.50 10.83 -12.60
C ILE A 115 4.17 12.10 -11.84
N THR A 116 3.82 11.98 -10.56
CA THR A 116 3.49 13.10 -9.67
C THR A 116 4.64 14.10 -9.62
N ARG A 117 5.89 13.64 -9.56
CA ARG A 117 7.07 14.50 -9.56
C ARG A 117 7.28 15.23 -10.89
N ARG A 118 7.10 14.56 -12.03
CA ARG A 118 7.21 15.20 -13.35
C ARG A 118 6.11 16.25 -13.55
N LEU A 119 4.89 15.93 -13.16
CA LEU A 119 3.75 16.85 -13.20
C LEU A 119 3.96 18.07 -12.31
N ALA A 120 4.50 17.87 -11.10
CA ALA A 120 4.87 18.96 -10.21
C ALA A 120 5.85 19.95 -10.88
N LEU A 121 6.83 19.43 -11.62
CA LEU A 121 7.79 20.25 -12.37
C LEU A 121 7.15 20.95 -13.57
N ALA A 122 6.32 20.25 -14.35
CA ALA A 122 5.70 20.80 -15.56
C ALA A 122 4.62 21.85 -15.25
N CYS A 123 3.77 21.59 -14.26
CA CYS A 123 2.64 22.45 -13.90
C CYS A 123 2.95 23.42 -12.75
N GLY A 124 4.17 23.41 -12.19
CA GLY A 124 4.57 24.28 -11.09
C GLY A 124 3.83 24.01 -9.77
N THR A 125 3.25 22.81 -9.61
CA THR A 125 2.56 22.42 -8.39
C THR A 125 3.54 21.85 -7.36
N LYS A 126 3.13 21.84 -6.08
CA LYS A 126 3.96 21.34 -4.97
C LYS A 126 3.18 20.27 -4.21
N PRO A 127 2.97 19.08 -4.80
CA PRO A 127 2.30 17.99 -4.10
C PRO A 127 3.12 17.59 -2.87
N VAL A 128 2.41 17.21 -1.81
CA VAL A 128 3.04 16.72 -0.58
C VAL A 128 3.19 15.22 -0.73
N THR A 129 4.44 14.75 -0.78
CA THR A 129 4.77 13.34 -1.02
C THR A 129 5.65 12.82 0.10
N VAL A 130 5.37 11.58 0.51
CA VAL A 130 6.14 10.83 1.50
C VAL A 130 6.51 9.50 0.89
N LEU A 131 7.80 9.22 0.81
CA LEU A 131 8.29 7.87 0.58
C LEU A 131 8.59 7.27 1.95
N TYR A 132 7.94 6.18 2.26
CA TYR A 132 8.11 5.43 3.49
C TYR A 132 8.78 4.11 3.17
N PHE A 133 9.90 3.84 3.82
CA PHE A 133 10.64 2.59 3.69
C PHE A 133 10.57 1.84 5.00
N TYR A 134 9.97 0.65 4.93
CA TYR A 134 9.77 -0.25 6.06
C TYR A 134 10.49 -1.58 5.85
N SER A 135 10.47 -2.46 6.84
CA SER A 135 10.98 -3.80 6.68
C SER A 135 10.17 -4.81 7.47
N ASN A 136 9.93 -5.95 6.82
CA ASN A 136 9.34 -7.15 7.41
C ASN A 136 10.39 -8.14 7.96
N ALA A 137 11.69 -7.86 7.80
CA ALA A 137 12.78 -8.74 8.21
C ALA A 137 13.10 -8.67 9.73
N GLY A 138 12.35 -7.87 10.49
CA GLY A 138 12.52 -7.73 11.94
C GLY A 138 13.58 -6.70 12.39
N ASP A 139 14.21 -6.00 11.46
CA ASP A 139 15.17 -4.91 11.68
C ASP A 139 14.50 -3.53 11.85
N CYS A 140 13.18 -3.50 12.07
CA CYS A 140 12.41 -2.27 12.21
C CYS A 140 11.32 -2.36 13.30
N GLY A 141 11.65 -1.94 14.53
CA GLY A 141 10.74 -2.03 15.68
C GLY A 141 9.55 -1.06 15.65
N ASP A 142 9.64 0.04 14.91
CA ASP A 142 8.61 1.08 14.85
C ASP A 142 7.93 1.20 13.48
N CYS A 143 8.19 0.27 12.56
CA CYS A 143 7.58 0.27 11.22
C CYS A 143 6.05 0.19 11.27
N ASP A 144 5.48 -0.67 12.12
CA ASP A 144 4.02 -0.79 12.22
C ASP A 144 3.39 0.53 12.70
N LYS A 145 3.97 1.15 13.74
CA LYS A 145 3.49 2.43 14.28
C LYS A 145 3.60 3.56 13.25
N ALA A 146 4.71 3.62 12.52
CA ALA A 146 4.92 4.56 11.43
C ALA A 146 3.89 4.36 10.31
N GLY A 147 3.62 3.10 9.93
CA GLY A 147 2.60 2.74 8.96
C GLY A 147 1.22 3.26 9.37
N TYR A 148 0.80 2.98 10.61
CA TYR A 148 -0.49 3.47 11.13
C TYR A 148 -0.58 5.00 11.15
N ALA A 149 0.49 5.69 11.56
CA ALA A 149 0.53 7.16 11.55
C ALA A 149 0.38 7.71 10.13
N LEU A 150 1.05 7.11 9.15
CA LEU A 150 0.96 7.52 7.76
C LEU A 150 -0.41 7.21 7.14
N SER A 151 -1.03 6.09 7.47
CA SER A 151 -2.42 5.79 7.06
C SER A 151 -3.37 6.86 7.58
N TYR A 152 -3.26 7.22 8.87
CA TYR A 152 -4.06 8.29 9.46
C TYR A 152 -3.85 9.63 8.73
N LEU A 153 -2.61 10.01 8.44
CA LEU A 153 -2.31 11.25 7.73
C LEU A 153 -2.86 11.24 6.30
N ARG A 154 -2.73 10.13 5.58
CA ARG A 154 -3.31 9.96 4.23
C ARG A 154 -4.82 10.17 4.25
N ASP A 155 -5.51 9.55 5.22
CA ASP A 155 -6.97 9.63 5.33
C ASP A 155 -7.43 11.05 5.75
N THR A 156 -6.62 11.73 6.57
CA THR A 156 -6.90 13.09 7.07
C THR A 156 -6.60 14.17 6.03
N TYR A 157 -5.61 13.96 5.17
CA TYR A 157 -5.12 14.93 4.19
C TYR A 157 -5.17 14.35 2.77
N PRO A 158 -6.26 14.54 2.01
CA PRO A 158 -6.42 13.94 0.68
C PRO A 158 -5.37 14.36 -0.37
N THR A 159 -4.69 15.48 -0.10
CA THR A 159 -3.61 16.02 -0.93
C THR A 159 -2.24 15.40 -0.61
N LEU A 160 -2.12 14.71 0.52
CA LEU A 160 -0.93 13.98 0.92
C LEU A 160 -0.88 12.64 0.19
N ARG A 161 0.25 12.38 -0.47
CA ARG A 161 0.54 11.09 -1.09
C ARG A 161 1.58 10.35 -0.27
N VAL A 162 1.23 9.15 0.18
CA VAL A 162 2.12 8.24 0.91
C VAL A 162 2.41 7.06 0.00
N TYR A 163 3.68 6.74 -0.17
CA TYR A 163 4.17 5.58 -0.92
C TYR A 163 5.00 4.71 0.01
N SER A 164 4.69 3.42 0.13
CA SER A 164 5.22 2.53 1.16
C SER A 164 5.96 1.33 0.57
N PHE A 165 7.27 1.27 0.79
CA PHE A 165 8.15 0.27 0.20
C PHE A 165 8.77 -0.65 1.25
N ASP A 166 8.65 -1.97 1.04
CA ASP A 166 9.44 -2.95 1.77
C ASP A 166 10.90 -2.87 1.31
N TYR A 167 11.76 -2.30 2.15
CA TYR A 167 13.16 -2.01 1.85
C TYR A 167 13.95 -3.25 1.45
N ASN A 168 13.55 -4.43 1.96
CA ASN A 168 14.23 -5.70 1.73
C ASN A 168 13.61 -6.50 0.57
N LEU A 169 12.60 -5.96 -0.12
CA LEU A 169 11.97 -6.63 -1.25
C LEU A 169 12.94 -6.78 -2.43
N ASP A 170 13.11 -8.01 -2.90
CA ASP A 170 13.99 -8.31 -4.04
C ASP A 170 13.36 -7.88 -5.37
N LEU A 171 13.50 -6.59 -5.68
CA LEU A 171 13.02 -5.94 -6.88
C LEU A 171 14.06 -4.94 -7.40
N GLY A 172 14.59 -5.17 -8.60
CA GLY A 172 15.66 -4.34 -9.17
C GLY A 172 15.30 -2.85 -9.32
N ALA A 173 14.04 -2.56 -9.67
CA ALA A 173 13.52 -1.20 -9.75
C ALA A 173 13.54 -0.50 -8.38
N LEU A 174 13.12 -1.21 -7.31
CA LEU A 174 13.12 -0.68 -5.95
C LEU A 174 14.54 -0.43 -5.44
N LYS A 175 15.47 -1.37 -5.66
CA LYS A 175 16.88 -1.19 -5.30
C LYS A 175 17.47 0.07 -5.94
N THR A 176 17.18 0.29 -7.22
CA THR A 176 17.60 1.50 -7.94
C THR A 176 16.93 2.74 -7.36
N PHE A 177 15.64 2.66 -7.04
CA PHE A 177 14.87 3.76 -6.47
C PHE A 177 15.40 4.20 -5.10
N ILE A 178 15.76 3.25 -4.23
CA ILE A 178 16.40 3.51 -2.93
C ILE A 178 17.72 4.28 -3.12
N VAL A 179 18.56 3.86 -4.08
CA VAL A 179 19.83 4.54 -4.39
C VAL A 179 19.60 5.96 -4.89
N VAL A 180 18.65 6.16 -5.83
CA VAL A 180 18.35 7.46 -6.42
C VAL A 180 17.75 8.44 -5.39
N THR A 181 16.90 7.93 -4.50
CA THR A 181 16.31 8.71 -3.40
C THR A 181 17.28 8.94 -2.25
N LYS A 182 18.46 8.30 -2.29
CA LYS A 182 19.49 8.33 -1.23
C LYS A 182 18.94 7.93 0.13
N THR A 183 18.00 6.99 0.13
CA THR A 183 17.40 6.49 1.37
C THR A 183 18.38 5.55 2.06
N GLN A 184 18.65 5.80 3.33
CA GLN A 184 19.59 5.01 4.13
C GLN A 184 18.98 4.68 5.49
N GLY A 185 19.32 3.51 6.04
CA GLY A 185 18.91 3.15 7.40
C GLY A 185 19.45 4.10 8.48
N PRO A 186 18.97 3.97 9.72
CA PRO A 186 18.09 2.89 10.22
C PRO A 186 16.61 3.04 9.81
N LEU A 187 15.90 1.91 9.71
CA LEU A 187 14.46 1.86 9.42
C LEU A 187 13.64 2.08 10.72
N PRO A 188 12.44 2.69 10.65
CA PRO A 188 11.77 3.19 9.45
C PRO A 188 12.47 4.42 8.87
N ALA A 189 12.55 4.52 7.55
CA ALA A 189 13.13 5.66 6.85
C ALA A 189 12.07 6.39 6.01
N PHE A 190 12.18 7.71 5.95
CA PHE A 190 11.22 8.57 5.27
C PHE A 190 11.94 9.55 4.35
N VAL A 191 11.34 9.79 3.18
CA VAL A 191 11.70 10.91 2.31
C VAL A 191 10.48 11.79 2.14
N ILE A 192 10.45 12.91 2.87
CA ILE A 192 9.35 13.87 2.88
C ILE A 192 9.75 15.07 2.04
N ASN A 193 9.08 15.25 0.90
CA ASN A 193 9.40 16.29 -0.09
C ASN A 193 10.90 16.40 -0.43
N GLY A 194 11.56 15.24 -0.57
CA GLY A 194 12.98 15.14 -0.93
C GLY A 194 13.97 15.29 0.23
N LYS A 195 13.49 15.49 1.47
CA LYS A 195 14.33 15.49 2.67
C LYS A 195 14.24 14.14 3.38
N HIS A 196 15.40 13.64 3.81
CA HIS A 196 15.51 12.33 4.43
C HIS A 196 15.38 12.41 5.96
N PHE A 197 14.64 11.47 6.55
CA PHE A 197 14.42 11.34 7.98
C PHE A 197 14.46 9.86 8.37
N ASN A 198 14.94 9.56 9.57
CA ASN A 198 15.07 8.20 10.08
C ASN A 198 14.41 8.08 11.46
N GLY A 199 13.87 6.90 11.72
CA GLY A 199 13.21 6.57 12.98
C GLY A 199 11.82 7.17 13.09
N PHE A 200 11.01 6.59 13.97
CA PHE A 200 9.67 7.07 14.28
C PHE A 200 9.50 7.13 15.80
N THR A 201 9.04 8.28 16.30
CA THR A 201 8.81 8.49 17.73
C THR A 201 7.32 8.66 18.02
N SER A 202 6.70 9.67 17.40
CA SER A 202 5.29 9.99 17.58
C SER A 202 4.68 10.60 16.33
N LEU A 203 3.35 10.56 16.23
CA LEU A 203 2.61 11.23 15.14
C LEU A 203 2.92 12.73 15.09
N ALA A 204 2.95 13.40 16.25
CA ALA A 204 3.26 14.83 16.32
C ALA A 204 4.67 15.15 15.81
N ASP A 205 5.66 14.31 16.13
CA ASP A 205 7.02 14.48 15.62
C ASP A 205 7.08 14.26 14.11
N LEU A 206 6.32 13.30 13.58
CA LEU A 206 6.23 13.05 12.15
C LEU A 206 5.56 14.22 11.41
N GLU A 207 4.46 14.77 11.94
CA GLU A 207 3.77 15.95 11.39
C GLU A 207 4.70 17.16 11.31
N ASN A 208 5.56 17.36 12.31
CA ASN A 208 6.54 18.45 12.34
C ASN A 208 7.63 18.34 11.25
N GLN A 209 7.83 17.17 10.64
CA GLN A 209 8.77 16.99 9.53
C GLN A 209 8.21 17.49 8.19
N PHE A 210 6.89 17.69 8.10
CA PHE A 210 6.26 18.21 6.88
C PHE A 210 6.50 19.71 6.71
N PRO A 211 6.58 20.20 5.45
CA PRO A 211 6.64 21.63 5.20
C PRO A 211 5.43 22.37 5.77
N LYS A 212 5.62 23.61 6.23
CA LYS A 212 4.52 24.44 6.72
C LYS A 212 3.42 24.58 5.65
N GLY A 213 2.18 24.29 6.04
CA GLY A 213 1.01 24.33 5.14
C GLY A 213 0.82 23.07 4.28
N ALA A 214 1.72 22.09 4.35
CA ALA A 214 1.56 20.81 3.66
C ALA A 214 0.42 19.96 4.24
N LEU A 215 0.20 20.06 5.55
CA LEU A 215 -0.88 19.40 6.28
C LEU A 215 -2.02 20.38 6.60
N ALA A 216 -2.36 21.25 5.65
CA ALA A 216 -3.54 22.10 5.77
C ALA A 216 -4.78 21.26 5.48
N SER A 217 -5.55 20.94 6.52
CA SER A 217 -6.82 20.24 6.35
C SER A 217 -7.80 21.13 5.58
N THR A 218 -8.56 20.56 4.66
CA THR A 218 -9.78 21.18 4.09
C THR A 218 -10.89 21.37 5.14
N THR A 219 -10.66 20.97 6.39
CA THR A 219 -11.58 21.25 7.50
C THR A 219 -11.43 22.71 7.92
N ALA A 220 -12.11 23.58 7.19
CA ALA A 220 -12.52 24.87 7.73
C ALA A 220 -13.21 24.62 9.07
N THR A 221 -12.61 25.17 10.12
CA THR A 221 -13.17 25.37 11.44
C THR A 221 -14.61 25.88 11.36
N SER A 222 -15.59 24.97 11.41
CA SER A 222 -16.95 25.31 11.78
C SER A 222 -17.02 25.43 13.30
N THR A 223 -16.37 26.47 13.84
CA THR A 223 -16.74 26.98 15.15
C THR A 223 -18.01 27.80 14.94
N LYS A 224 -19.16 27.13 15.03
CA LYS A 224 -20.44 27.81 15.22
C LYS A 224 -20.40 28.51 16.58
N ARG A 225 -20.39 29.84 16.54
CA ARG A 225 -20.73 30.71 17.66
C ARG A 225 -22.26 30.85 17.74
#